data_AF-A0A6M1YAN8-F1
#
_entry.id   AF-A0A6M1YAN8-F1
#
_cell.length_a   1.000
_cell.length_b   1.000
_cell.length_c   1.000
_cell.angle_alpha   90.00
_cell.angle_beta   90.00
_cell.angle_gamma   90.00
#
_symmetry.space_group_name_H-M   'P 1'
#
loop_
_entity.id
_entity.type
_entity.pdbx_description
1 polymer ?
#
loop_
_entity_poly.entity_id
_entity_poly.type
_entity_poly.pdbx_seq_one_letter_code
_entity_poly.pdbx_strand_id
1 'polypeptide(L)'
;MSGENFQALATIIGEVMSIDPDKVAPETTADDVDSWDSLNHLRLITAVEERFQIRLSMMEIMGLECVGDLFAAVESKVATP
;
A
#
# COMPACT_ATOMS: atom_id res chain seq x y z
N MET A 1 -15.72 -7.24 -3.48
CA MET A 1 -14.74 -6.59 -4.36
C MET A 1 -13.75 -5.76 -3.57
N SER A 2 -14.14 -4.75 -2.78
CA SER A 2 -13.15 -3.93 -2.02
C SER A 2 -12.35 -4.66 -0.93
N GLY A 3 -12.90 -5.72 -0.30
CA GLY A 3 -12.19 -6.45 0.75
C GLY A 3 -11.00 -7.29 0.26
N GLU A 4 -11.05 -7.80 -0.97
CA GLU A 4 -10.00 -8.67 -1.53
C GLU A 4 -8.75 -7.87 -1.90
N ASN A 5 -8.93 -6.68 -2.47
CA ASN A 5 -7.85 -5.77 -2.81
C ASN A 5 -7.14 -5.26 -1.54
N PHE A 6 -7.89 -4.95 -0.48
CA PHE A 6 -7.31 -4.52 0.78
C PHE A 6 -6.48 -5.62 1.43
N GLN A 7 -6.99 -6.86 1.46
CA GLN A 7 -6.26 -7.99 2.02
C GLN A 7 -4.96 -8.28 1.24
N ALA A 8 -4.98 -8.16 -0.09
CA ALA A 8 -3.78 -8.26 -0.90
C ALA A 8 -2.77 -7.15 -0.58
N LEU A 9 -3.23 -5.91 -0.42
CA LEU A 9 -2.38 -4.78 -0.04
C LEU A 9 -1.76 -4.98 1.36
N ALA A 10 -2.56 -5.37 2.34
CA ALA A 10 -2.13 -5.67 3.70
C ALA A 10 -1.07 -6.77 3.73
N THR A 11 -1.23 -7.80 2.89
CA THR A 11 -0.23 -8.87 2.73
C THR A 11 1.11 -8.32 2.26
N ILE A 12 1.13 -7.48 1.21
CA ILE A 12 2.36 -6.86 0.71
C ILE A 12 3.01 -5.99 1.79
N ILE A 13 2.22 -5.19 2.50
CA ILE A 13 2.71 -4.34 3.60
C ILE A 13 3.33 -5.22 4.69
N GLY A 14 2.66 -6.31 5.07
CA GLY A 14 3.18 -7.27 6.05
C GLY A 14 4.51 -7.89 5.63
N GLU A 15 4.63 -8.29 4.36
CA GLU A 15 5.86 -8.85 3.81
C GLU A 15 7.02 -7.83 3.76
N VAL A 16 6.75 -6.61 3.28
CA VAL A 16 7.78 -5.56 3.13
C VAL A 16 8.21 -5.01 4.49
N MET A 17 7.25 -4.80 5.39
CA MET A 17 7.49 -4.18 6.70
C MET A 17 7.80 -5.21 7.79
N SER A 18 7.74 -6.51 7.47
CA SER A 18 7.90 -7.63 8.42
C SER A 18 6.93 -7.53 9.61
N ILE A 19 5.67 -7.18 9.33
CA ILE A 19 4.59 -7.10 10.31
C ILE A 19 3.45 -8.06 9.96
N ASP A 20 2.57 -8.31 10.92
CA ASP A 20 1.39 -9.14 10.69
C ASP A 20 0.38 -8.38 9.81
N PRO A 21 -0.05 -8.93 8.65
CA PRO A 21 -1.01 -8.27 7.77
C PRO A 21 -2.38 -8.05 8.43
N ASP A 22 -2.73 -8.83 9.46
CA ASP A 22 -3.97 -8.68 10.22
C ASP A 22 -3.96 -7.43 11.10
N LYS A 23 -2.77 -6.88 11.39
CA LYS A 23 -2.59 -5.62 12.13
C LYS A 23 -2.64 -4.38 11.24
N VAL A 24 -2.68 -4.55 9.92
CA VAL A 24 -2.71 -3.42 8.98
C VAL A 24 -4.13 -2.88 8.91
N ALA A 25 -4.30 -1.64 9.38
CA ALA A 25 -5.55 -0.89 9.28
C ALA A 25 -5.43 0.20 8.20
N PRO A 26 -6.54 0.71 7.65
CA PRO A 26 -6.53 1.85 6.74
C PRO A 26 -5.85 3.09 7.35
N GLU A 27 -5.94 3.22 8.67
CA GLU A 27 -5.38 4.33 9.45
C GLU A 27 -3.88 4.15 9.73
N THR A 28 -3.29 2.97 9.45
CA THR A 28 -1.87 2.71 9.68
C THR A 28 -1.00 3.63 8.84
N THR A 29 -0.07 4.32 9.50
CA THR A 29 0.88 5.24 8.88
C THR A 29 2.32 4.72 9.00
N ALA A 30 3.26 5.42 8.38
CA ALA A 30 4.68 5.13 8.57
C ALA A 30 5.16 5.36 10.02
N ASP A 31 4.47 6.19 10.80
CA ASP A 31 4.82 6.44 12.22
C ASP A 31 4.44 5.25 13.12
N ASP A 32 3.40 4.49 12.73
CA ASP A 32 2.94 3.30 13.46
C ASP A 32 3.83 2.06 13.24
N VAL A 33 4.72 2.10 12.25
CA VAL A 33 5.51 0.95 11.79
C VAL A 33 6.98 1.32 11.74
N ASP A 34 7.76 0.90 12.74
CA ASP A 34 9.22 1.17 12.82
C ASP A 34 10.00 0.76 11.56
N SER A 35 9.58 -0.32 10.90
CA SER A 35 10.21 -0.82 9.66
C SER A 35 9.89 0.05 8.44
N TRP A 36 8.99 1.02 8.55
CA TRP A 36 8.53 1.82 7.43
C TRP A 36 9.44 3.03 7.21
N ASP A 37 10.57 2.79 6.53
CA ASP A 37 11.52 3.81 6.11
C ASP A 37 11.42 4.11 4.60
N SER A 38 12.23 5.05 4.10
CA SER A 38 12.26 5.45 2.67
C SER A 38 12.50 4.27 1.72
N LEU A 39 13.36 3.30 2.08
CA LEU A 39 13.64 2.13 1.24
C LEU A 39 12.46 1.17 1.20
N ASN A 40 11.86 0.87 2.35
CA ASN A 40 10.69 0.00 2.42
C ASN A 40 9.46 0.65 1.81
N HIS A 41 9.33 1.98 1.87
CA HIS A 41 8.31 2.70 1.12
C HIS A 41 8.46 2.49 -0.39
N LEU A 42 9.67 2.66 -0.97
CA LEU A 42 9.88 2.41 -2.40
C LEU A 42 9.61 0.95 -2.81
N ARG A 43 10.02 -0.01 -1.96
CA ARG A 43 9.74 -1.44 -2.17
C ARG A 43 8.25 -1.73 -2.15
N LEU A 44 7.51 -1.14 -1.21
CA LEU A 44 6.06 -1.25 -1.12
C LEU A 44 5.40 -0.76 -2.39
N ILE A 45 5.74 0.45 -2.85
CA ILE A 45 5.19 1.00 -4.10
C ILE A 45 5.44 0.06 -5.28
N THR A 46 6.68 -0.42 -5.42
CA THR A 46 7.06 -1.33 -6.51
C THR A 46 6.24 -2.62 -6.47
N ALA A 47 6.15 -3.26 -5.30
CA ALA A 47 5.41 -4.51 -5.11
C ALA A 47 3.91 -4.32 -5.38
N VAL A 48 3.33 -3.18 -5.00
CA VAL A 48 1.93 -2.84 -5.28
C VAL A 48 1.69 -2.64 -6.77
N GLU A 49 2.53 -1.85 -7.45
CA GLU A 49 2.45 -1.66 -8.90
C GLU A 49 2.51 -3.00 -9.65
N GLU A 50 3.43 -3.89 -9.27
CA GLU A 50 3.55 -5.23 -9.87
C GLU A 50 2.34 -6.11 -9.54
N ARG A 51 1.85 -6.11 -8.30
CA ARG A 51 0.75 -7.00 -7.88
C ARG A 51 -0.58 -6.66 -8.54
N PHE A 52 -0.85 -5.36 -8.72
CA PHE A 52 -2.10 -4.86 -9.29
C PHE A 52 -1.98 -4.49 -10.77
N GLN A 53 -0.77 -4.57 -11.35
CA GLN A 53 -0.47 -4.16 -12.73
C GLN A 53 -0.85 -2.69 -13.00
N ILE A 54 -0.57 -1.83 -12.03
CA ILE A 54 -0.87 -0.39 -12.07
C ILE A 54 0.41 0.44 -12.06
N ARG A 55 0.28 1.75 -12.30
CA ARG A 55 1.34 2.73 -12.19
C ARG A 55 0.89 3.87 -11.30
N LEU A 56 1.64 4.16 -10.24
CA LEU A 56 1.44 5.29 -9.36
C LEU A 56 2.36 6.43 -9.80
N SER A 57 1.80 7.62 -9.89
CA SER A 57 2.59 8.82 -10.20
C SER A 57 3.37 9.28 -8.96
N MET A 58 4.45 10.02 -9.18
CA MET A 58 5.23 10.61 -8.08
C MET A 58 4.36 11.48 -7.15
N MET A 59 3.37 12.18 -7.71
CA MET A 59 2.44 13.01 -6.93
C MET A 59 1.54 12.15 -6.03
N GLU A 60 1.03 11.03 -6.55
CA GLU A 60 0.25 10.08 -5.74
C GLU A 60 1.11 9.51 -4.63
N ILE A 61 2.34 9.06 -4.93
CA ILE A 61 3.28 8.49 -3.95
C ILE A 61 3.62 9.50 -2.85
N MET A 62 3.91 10.76 -3.21
CA MET A 62 4.19 11.81 -2.22
C MET A 62 2.98 12.17 -1.35
N GLY A 63 1.75 11.90 -1.82
CA GLY A 63 0.51 12.16 -1.10
C GLY A 63 0.01 10.98 -0.26
N LEU A 64 0.76 9.88 -0.17
CA LEU A 64 0.38 8.73 0.65
C LEU A 64 0.78 8.99 2.10
N GLU A 65 -0.20 9.25 2.97
CA GLU A 65 0.02 9.45 4.40
C GLU A 65 -0.28 8.18 5.19
N CYS A 66 -1.27 7.40 4.75
CA CYS A 66 -1.68 6.15 5.37
C CYS A 66 -1.94 5.03 4.35
N VAL A 67 -2.14 3.81 4.86
CA VAL A 67 -2.52 2.65 4.04
C VAL A 67 -3.84 2.88 3.29
N GLY A 68 -4.77 3.64 3.88
CA GLY A 68 -6.04 4.00 3.26
C GLY A 68 -5.87 4.80 1.97
N ASP A 69 -4.93 5.75 1.94
CA ASP A 69 -4.63 6.55 0.74
C ASP A 69 -4.07 5.67 -0.38
N LEU A 70 -3.17 4.74 -0.01
CA LEU A 70 -2.60 3.78 -0.95
C LEU A 70 -3.67 2.85 -1.51
N PHE A 71 -4.56 2.36 -0.66
CA PHE A 71 -5.68 1.53 -1.07
C PHE A 71 -6.63 2.27 -2.02
N ALA A 72 -6.97 3.52 -1.71
CA ALA A 72 -7.83 4.34 -2.56
C ALA A 72 -7.19 4.62 -3.93
N ALA A 73 -5.89 4.90 -3.96
CA ALA A 73 -5.14 5.07 -5.19
C ALA A 73 -5.17 3.78 -6.04
N VAL A 74 -4.94 2.63 -5.43
CA VAL A 74 -5.00 1.31 -6.09
C VAL A 74 -6.40 1.03 -6.64
N GLU A 75 -7.44 1.12 -5.80
CA GLU A 75 -8.84 0.88 -6.20
C GLU A 75 -9.22 1.79 -7.37
N SER A 76 -8.83 3.07 -7.33
CA SER A 76 -9.11 4.00 -8.43
C SER A 76 -8.48 3.57 -9.75
N LYS A 77 -7.28 2.98 -9.75
CA LYS A 77 -6.64 2.50 -10.98
C LYS A 77 -7.25 1.19 -11.45
N VAL A 78 -7.48 0.25 -10.55
CA VAL A 78 -8.01 -1.09 -10.88
C VAL A 78 -9.47 -1.03 -11.33
N ALA A 79 -10.26 -0.08 -10.81
CA ALA A 79 -11.64 0.12 -11.24
C ALA A 79 -11.78 0.80 -12.62
N THR A 80 -10.68 1.31 -13.19
CA THR A 80 -10.71 1.93 -14.52
C THR A 80 -10.34 0.86 -15.58
N PRO A 81 -11.26 0.47 -16.48
CA PRO A 81 -11.01 -0.52 -17.53
C PRO A 81 -10.09 -0.03 -18.66
#